data_AF-A0A218X8S5-F1
#
_entry.id   AF-A0A218X8S5-F1
#
_cell.length_a   1.000
_cell.length_b   1.000
_cell.length_c   1.000
_cell.angle_alpha   90.00
_cell.angle_beta   90.00
_cell.angle_gamma   90.00
#
_symmetry.space_group_name_H-M   'P 1'
#
loop_
_entity.id
_entity.type
_entity.pdbx_description
1 polymer ?
#
loop_
_entity_poly.entity_id
_entity_poly.type
_entity_poly.pdbx_seq_one_letter_code
_entity_poly.pdbx_strand_id
1 'polypeptide(L)'
;MRFSALPWRSFPRTVASEKKIPLSGKAGTYGLSALSPSLSALSVPPKPLLRCRASFSTLHDAAPPGEISLPGVEDEMVGYIFGKKKATDVAHSVWKHVVRRGDTVVDATCGNGYDTLAMLRLVADLSGKGRVFGMDIQEEALTNTDSLLTQSLTPSEKELVKLFPTCHSKMEEVIPKDVLVRLVAFNLGYLPGGDKEISTVSETTLLALEAAGRIIEPGGLISAVVYVGHPKGREEFEAVQAFASGLSTEDWVCCKLQMLNRPLAPVPIFMFKR
;
A
#
# COMPACT_ATOMS: atom_id res chain seq x y z
N MET A 1 12.29 33.84 -22.03
CA MET A 1 11.02 34.45 -21.56
C MET A 1 10.51 33.62 -20.39
N ARG A 2 10.26 34.28 -19.25
CA ARG A 2 9.73 33.67 -18.02
C ARG A 2 8.29 33.20 -18.24
N PHE A 3 7.93 32.01 -17.78
CA PHE A 3 6.53 31.68 -17.50
C PHE A 3 6.34 31.51 -16.00
N SER A 4 5.54 32.43 -15.48
CA SER A 4 5.13 32.62 -14.10
C SER A 4 4.07 31.60 -13.68
N ALA A 5 4.23 31.05 -12.48
CA ALA A 5 3.21 30.28 -11.78
C ALA A 5 2.00 31.16 -11.44
N LEU A 6 0.79 30.67 -11.71
CA LEU A 6 -0.46 31.26 -11.26
C LEU A 6 -0.85 30.68 -9.88
N PRO A 7 -1.30 31.52 -8.92
CA PRO A 7 -1.68 31.06 -7.59
C PRO A 7 -3.12 30.49 -7.56
N TRP A 8 -3.29 29.44 -6.75
CA TRP A 8 -4.56 28.81 -6.43
C TRP A 8 -5.54 29.82 -5.82
N ARG A 9 -6.74 29.91 -6.41
CA ARG A 9 -7.86 30.72 -5.89
C ARG A 9 -8.62 29.94 -4.80
N SER A 10 -8.84 30.62 -3.69
CA SER A 10 -9.69 30.26 -2.56
C SER A 10 -11.17 30.18 -2.93
N PHE A 11 -11.85 29.09 -2.58
CA PHE A 11 -13.32 29.00 -2.61
C PHE A 11 -13.95 29.54 -1.31
N PRO A 12 -15.12 30.21 -1.38
CA PRO A 12 -15.74 30.89 -0.25
C PRO A 12 -16.45 29.94 0.73
N ARG A 13 -16.41 30.31 2.01
CA ARG A 13 -17.19 29.72 3.11
C ARG A 13 -18.67 30.05 2.92
N THR A 14 -19.51 29.04 2.70
CA THR A 14 -20.97 29.16 2.88
C THR A 14 -21.32 28.94 4.35
N VAL A 15 -21.93 29.96 4.94
CA VAL A 15 -22.54 29.96 6.27
C VAL A 15 -23.87 29.22 6.17
N ALA A 16 -23.98 28.06 6.84
CA ALA A 16 -25.27 27.40 7.04
C ALA A 16 -25.88 27.89 8.36
N SER A 17 -27.06 28.46 8.24
CA SER A 17 -27.87 29.08 9.30
C SER A 17 -28.48 28.04 10.24
N GLU A 18 -28.42 28.35 11.53
CA GLU A 18 -29.17 27.68 12.59
C GLU A 18 -30.68 27.78 12.35
N LYS A 19 -31.37 26.64 12.35
CA LYS A 19 -32.82 26.58 12.57
C LYS A 19 -33.10 25.93 13.92
N LYS A 20 -33.47 26.78 14.89
CA LYS A 20 -34.15 26.39 16.12
C LYS A 20 -35.60 26.00 15.80
N ILE A 21 -36.06 24.87 16.33
CA ILE A 21 -37.48 24.57 16.52
C ILE A 21 -37.65 24.11 17.98
N PRO A 22 -38.62 24.65 18.74
CA PRO A 22 -38.77 24.39 20.17
C PRO A 22 -39.73 23.22 20.43
N LEU A 23 -39.48 22.43 21.47
CA LEU A 23 -40.52 21.62 22.10
C LEU A 23 -40.39 21.65 23.62
N SER A 24 -41.50 22.05 24.21
CA SER A 24 -41.87 22.18 25.62
C SER A 24 -41.72 20.88 26.40
N GLY A 25 -41.35 21.01 27.68
CA GLY A 25 -41.06 19.88 28.56
C GLY A 25 -42.27 19.12 29.12
N LYS A 26 -41.92 18.10 29.89
CA LYS A 26 -42.64 17.64 31.10
C LYS A 26 -41.64 16.91 32.00
N ALA A 27 -41.78 17.18 33.29
CA ALA A 27 -40.97 16.70 34.39
C ALA A 27 -41.19 15.20 34.67
N GLY A 28 -40.15 14.57 35.23
CA GLY A 28 -40.19 13.22 35.80
C GLY A 28 -38.96 12.98 36.66
N THR A 29 -39.13 13.14 37.97
CA THR A 29 -38.16 12.93 39.05
C THR A 29 -38.03 11.46 39.44
N TYR A 30 -36.82 10.90 39.43
CA TYR A 30 -36.28 9.83 40.31
C TYR A 30 -34.74 9.92 40.13
N GLY A 31 -33.83 9.98 41.11
CA GLY A 31 -33.79 9.37 42.44
C GLY A 31 -32.57 8.44 42.52
N LEU A 32 -31.42 8.99 42.96
CA LEU A 32 -30.28 8.32 43.63
C LEU A 32 -29.65 7.04 43.03
N SER A 33 -28.37 7.10 42.66
CA SER A 33 -27.27 6.56 43.50
C SER A 33 -25.91 6.68 42.79
N ALA A 34 -24.92 7.09 43.56
CA ALA A 34 -23.52 7.21 43.18
C ALA A 34 -22.82 5.85 43.34
N LEU A 35 -21.98 5.47 42.38
CA LEU A 35 -20.91 4.49 42.58
C LEU A 35 -19.70 4.91 41.73
N SER A 36 -18.69 5.42 42.42
CA SER A 36 -17.33 5.61 41.92
C SER A 36 -16.48 4.42 42.37
N PRO A 37 -15.70 3.76 41.51
CA PRO A 37 -14.63 2.89 41.97
C PRO A 37 -13.32 3.67 42.03
N SER A 38 -12.79 3.83 43.23
CA SER A 38 -11.41 4.24 43.50
C SER A 38 -10.44 3.15 43.02
N LEU A 39 -9.54 3.49 42.10
CA LEU A 39 -8.37 2.66 41.78
C LEU A 39 -7.18 3.13 42.62
N SER A 40 -6.85 2.32 43.62
CA SER A 40 -5.63 2.43 44.42
C SER A 40 -4.41 2.08 43.57
N ALA A 41 -3.44 2.98 43.54
CA ALA A 41 -2.13 2.74 42.96
C ALA A 41 -1.33 1.79 43.87
N LEU A 42 -1.09 0.55 43.42
CA LEU A 42 -0.13 -0.35 44.03
C LEU A 42 1.28 0.03 43.55
N SER A 43 2.08 0.54 44.48
CA SER A 43 3.50 0.85 44.30
C SER A 43 4.32 -0.44 44.45
N VAL A 44 5.09 -0.79 43.41
CA VAL A 44 6.05 -1.90 43.43
C VAL A 44 7.44 -1.34 43.77
N PRO A 45 8.16 -1.86 44.79
CA PRO A 45 9.51 -1.39 45.10
C PRO A 45 10.55 -1.99 44.11
N PRO A 46 11.64 -1.27 43.78
CA PRO A 46 12.65 -1.78 42.87
C PRO A 46 13.58 -2.80 43.56
N LYS A 47 13.92 -3.88 42.84
CA LYS A 47 14.93 -4.87 43.26
C LYS A 47 16.35 -4.35 42.99
N PRO A 48 17.36 -4.73 43.80
CA PRO A 48 18.72 -4.21 43.66
C PRO A 48 19.44 -4.81 42.43
N LEU A 49 20.18 -3.95 41.73
CA LEU A 49 21.01 -4.30 40.58
C LEU A 49 22.25 -5.09 41.02
N LEU A 50 22.38 -6.32 40.54
CA LEU A 50 23.59 -7.13 40.68
C LEU A 50 24.67 -6.56 39.73
N ARG A 51 25.78 -6.08 40.29
CA ARG A 51 26.89 -5.49 39.55
C ARG A 51 27.83 -6.60 39.06
N CYS A 52 27.59 -7.16 37.88
CA CYS A 52 28.56 -8.04 37.22
C CYS A 52 29.69 -7.21 36.60
N ARG A 53 30.90 -7.36 37.14
CA ARG A 53 32.15 -6.93 36.50
C ARG A 53 32.48 -7.92 35.38
N ALA A 54 32.30 -7.52 34.13
CA ALA A 54 32.89 -8.21 33.00
C ALA A 54 34.15 -7.44 32.56
N SER A 55 35.28 -8.13 32.61
CA SER A 55 36.59 -7.70 32.13
C SER A 55 36.56 -7.44 30.63
N PHE A 56 37.04 -6.29 30.20
CA PHE A 56 37.33 -6.02 28.79
C PHE A 56 38.55 -6.86 28.38
N SER A 57 38.31 -7.93 27.63
CA SER A 57 39.33 -8.56 26.79
C SER A 57 39.09 -8.13 25.36
N THR A 58 40.09 -7.47 24.78
CA THR A 58 40.20 -7.09 23.38
C THR A 58 39.94 -8.26 22.45
N LEU A 59 38.90 -8.14 21.61
CA LEU A 59 38.72 -8.96 20.41
C LEU A 59 38.87 -8.06 19.19
N HIS A 60 39.77 -8.49 18.31
CA HIS A 60 40.05 -7.95 16.99
C HIS A 60 38.83 -8.04 16.05
N ASP A 61 38.77 -7.07 15.14
CA ASP A 61 38.16 -7.08 13.81
C ASP A 61 36.84 -7.84 13.60
N ALA A 62 35.75 -7.09 13.65
CA ALA A 62 34.62 -7.30 12.76
C ALA A 62 34.25 -5.95 12.15
N ALA A 63 34.34 -5.85 10.81
CA ALA A 63 33.84 -4.69 10.09
C ALA A 63 32.35 -4.47 10.43
N PRO A 64 31.89 -3.21 10.58
CA PRO A 64 30.48 -2.94 10.87
C PRO A 64 29.59 -3.53 9.77
N PRO A 65 28.39 -4.04 10.10
CA PRO A 65 27.46 -4.53 9.10
C PRO A 65 27.24 -3.39 8.10
N GLY A 66 27.56 -3.67 6.83
CA GLY A 66 27.57 -2.66 5.78
C GLY A 66 26.28 -1.86 5.79
N GLU A 67 26.39 -0.53 5.86
CA GLU A 67 25.26 0.36 5.68
C GLU A 67 24.55 -0.02 4.40
N ILE A 68 23.32 -0.53 4.52
CA ILE A 68 22.40 -0.61 3.40
C ILE A 68 22.02 0.84 3.11
N SER A 69 22.87 1.53 2.35
CA SER A 69 22.46 2.74 1.67
C SER A 69 21.28 2.35 0.77
N LEU A 70 20.16 3.04 0.92
CA LEU A 70 18.98 2.91 0.06
C LEU A 70 18.85 4.18 -0.79
N PRO A 71 19.72 4.40 -1.79
CA PRO A 71 19.75 5.66 -2.52
C PRO A 71 18.40 5.91 -3.17
N GLY A 72 17.75 7.01 -2.80
CA GLY A 72 16.46 7.43 -3.35
C GLY A 72 15.21 6.93 -2.60
N VAL A 73 15.26 5.85 -1.81
CA VAL A 73 14.10 5.48 -0.96
C VAL A 73 13.89 6.52 0.12
N GLU A 74 15.00 7.00 0.70
CA GLU A 74 14.98 8.05 1.70
C GLU A 74 14.32 9.33 1.17
N ASP A 75 14.62 9.73 -0.08
CA ASP A 75 14.00 10.90 -0.71
C ASP A 75 12.49 10.72 -0.89
N GLU A 76 12.05 9.55 -1.38
CA GLU A 76 10.62 9.28 -1.57
C GLU A 76 9.87 9.18 -0.23
N MET A 77 10.44 8.54 0.77
CA MET A 77 9.86 8.41 2.11
C MET A 77 9.79 9.78 2.81
N VAL A 78 10.90 10.53 2.83
CA VAL A 78 10.94 11.88 3.40
C VAL A 78 9.99 12.81 2.64
N GLY A 79 9.96 12.70 1.31
CA GLY A 79 9.02 13.41 0.46
C GLY A 79 7.56 13.10 0.80
N TYR A 80 7.22 11.83 1.07
CA TYR A 80 5.89 11.42 1.50
C TYR A 80 5.54 11.98 2.89
N ILE A 81 6.48 11.92 3.85
CA ILE A 81 6.32 12.49 5.19
C ILE A 81 6.08 14.02 5.11
N PHE A 82 6.79 14.72 4.23
CA PHE A 82 6.60 16.15 3.98
C PHE A 82 5.37 16.46 3.12
N GLY A 83 4.62 15.45 2.68
CA GLY A 83 3.42 15.60 1.85
C GLY A 83 3.72 16.09 0.42
N LYS A 84 4.94 15.88 -0.08
CA LYS A 84 5.41 16.25 -1.42
C LYS A 84 5.38 15.10 -2.42
N LYS A 85 5.33 13.86 -1.95
CA LYS A 85 5.26 12.63 -2.77
C LYS A 85 3.98 11.85 -2.49
N LYS A 86 3.54 11.06 -3.48
CA LYS A 86 2.35 10.22 -3.40
C LYS A 86 2.68 8.87 -2.76
N ALA A 87 1.64 8.16 -2.28
CA ALA A 87 1.78 6.80 -1.78
C ALA A 87 2.35 5.83 -2.84
N THR A 88 1.97 6.00 -4.10
CA THR A 88 2.49 5.22 -5.23
C THR A 88 3.98 5.44 -5.46
N ASP A 89 4.50 6.65 -5.22
CA ASP A 89 5.93 6.93 -5.36
C ASP A 89 6.74 6.15 -4.32
N VAL A 90 6.22 6.06 -3.09
CA VAL A 90 6.80 5.23 -2.03
C VAL A 90 6.70 3.74 -2.38
N ALA A 91 5.57 3.29 -2.91
CA ALA A 91 5.44 1.90 -3.35
C ALA A 91 6.49 1.55 -4.42
N HIS A 92 6.62 2.38 -5.46
CA HIS A 92 7.61 2.19 -6.52
C HIS A 92 9.05 2.20 -5.99
N SER A 93 9.35 3.02 -4.98
CA SER A 93 10.69 3.05 -4.37
C SER A 93 11.02 1.74 -3.64
N VAL A 94 10.04 1.16 -2.94
CA VAL A 94 10.17 -0.16 -2.31
C VAL A 94 10.31 -1.25 -3.37
N TRP A 95 9.50 -1.23 -4.44
CA TRP A 95 9.55 -2.25 -5.50
C TRP A 95 10.93 -2.36 -6.15
N LYS A 96 11.62 -1.23 -6.37
CA LYS A 96 12.99 -1.18 -6.91
C LYS A 96 14.02 -1.97 -6.10
N HIS A 97 13.76 -2.20 -4.82
CA HIS A 97 14.67 -2.92 -3.92
C HIS A 97 14.33 -4.40 -3.79
N VAL A 98 13.13 -4.79 -4.21
CA VAL A 98 12.66 -6.18 -4.18
C VAL A 98 12.80 -6.84 -5.54
N VAL A 99 12.39 -6.13 -6.61
CA VAL A 99 12.35 -6.65 -7.98
C VAL A 99 13.72 -6.56 -8.63
N ARG A 100 14.13 -7.67 -9.24
CA ARG A 100 15.35 -7.80 -10.02
C ARG A 100 15.01 -7.96 -11.50
N ARG A 101 16.02 -7.72 -12.33
CA ARG A 101 15.96 -7.99 -13.77
C ARG A 101 15.68 -9.47 -14.00
N GLY A 102 14.79 -9.78 -14.94
CA GLY A 102 14.37 -11.16 -15.24
C GLY A 102 13.25 -11.71 -14.37
N ASP A 103 12.82 -11.01 -13.31
CA ASP A 103 11.74 -11.48 -12.43
C ASP A 103 10.37 -11.44 -13.13
N THR A 104 9.43 -12.20 -12.55
CA THR A 104 8.00 -12.08 -12.88
C THR A 104 7.29 -11.23 -11.85
N VAL A 105 6.47 -10.29 -12.33
CA VAL A 105 5.68 -9.38 -11.49
C VAL A 105 4.25 -9.26 -12.00
N VAL A 106 3.33 -8.92 -11.10
CA VAL A 106 1.89 -8.85 -11.36
C VAL A 106 1.36 -7.48 -10.97
N ASP A 107 0.72 -6.81 -11.92
CA ASP A 107 -0.11 -5.63 -11.70
C ASP A 107 -1.58 -6.09 -11.67
N ALA A 108 -2.15 -6.20 -10.48
CA ALA A 108 -3.48 -6.75 -10.26
C ALA A 108 -4.61 -5.74 -10.59
N THR A 109 -4.26 -4.48 -10.89
CA THR A 109 -5.21 -3.39 -11.14
C THR A 109 -4.58 -2.38 -12.12
N CYS A 110 -4.37 -2.80 -13.37
CA CYS A 110 -3.45 -2.06 -14.26
C CYS A 110 -3.94 -0.65 -14.60
N GLY A 111 -5.26 -0.42 -14.64
CA GLY A 111 -5.82 0.91 -14.82
C GLY A 111 -5.27 1.64 -16.05
N ASN A 112 -4.66 2.82 -15.84
CA ASN A 112 -4.03 3.57 -16.94
C ASN A 112 -2.61 3.09 -17.31
N GLY A 113 -2.12 2.00 -16.72
CA GLY A 113 -0.89 1.32 -17.09
C GLY A 113 0.41 1.89 -16.51
N TYR A 114 0.35 2.88 -15.63
CA TYR A 114 1.56 3.50 -15.05
C TYR A 114 2.36 2.52 -14.17
N ASP A 115 1.66 1.73 -13.36
CA ASP A 115 2.29 0.71 -12.50
C ASP A 115 2.84 -0.43 -13.37
N THR A 116 2.08 -0.90 -14.37
CA THR A 116 2.52 -1.87 -15.38
C THR A 116 3.80 -1.43 -16.08
N LEU A 117 3.86 -0.18 -16.56
CA LEU A 117 5.04 0.37 -17.22
C LEU A 117 6.23 0.48 -16.26
N ALA A 118 5.99 0.91 -15.02
CA ALA A 118 7.03 0.99 -14.00
C ALA A 118 7.62 -0.39 -13.70
N MET A 119 6.76 -1.40 -13.51
CA MET A 119 7.15 -2.80 -13.31
C MET A 119 7.97 -3.36 -14.47
N LEU A 120 7.52 -3.12 -15.71
CA LEU A 120 8.27 -3.55 -16.89
C LEU A 120 9.69 -2.98 -16.89
N ARG A 121 9.84 -1.69 -16.56
CA ARG A 121 11.14 -1.04 -16.45
C ARG A 121 12.02 -1.58 -15.33
N LEU A 122 11.48 -2.32 -14.37
CA LEU A 122 12.26 -3.03 -13.34
C LEU A 122 12.73 -4.40 -13.83
N VAL A 123 11.87 -5.15 -14.53
CA VAL A 123 12.16 -6.54 -14.90
C VAL A 123 12.87 -6.69 -16.25
N ALA A 124 12.68 -5.74 -17.18
CA ALA A 124 13.20 -5.86 -18.55
C ALA A 124 14.75 -5.81 -18.57
N ASP A 125 15.37 -6.72 -19.31
CA ASP A 125 16.80 -6.70 -19.60
C ASP A 125 17.08 -7.37 -20.95
N LEU A 126 18.36 -7.46 -21.33
CA LEU A 126 18.77 -8.09 -22.58
C LEU A 126 18.51 -9.61 -22.62
N SER A 127 18.20 -10.25 -21.49
CA SER A 127 17.90 -11.69 -21.45
C SER A 127 16.48 -12.00 -21.93
N GLY A 128 15.58 -11.01 -21.92
CA GLY A 128 14.18 -11.19 -22.32
C GLY A 128 13.39 -12.15 -21.41
N LYS A 129 13.87 -12.41 -20.18
CA LYS A 129 13.24 -13.34 -19.24
C LYS A 129 12.15 -12.72 -18.37
N GLY A 130 12.23 -11.41 -18.12
CA GLY A 130 11.28 -10.71 -17.26
C GLY A 130 9.84 -10.80 -17.78
N ARG A 131 8.86 -10.84 -16.88
CA ARG A 131 7.44 -10.91 -17.25
C ARG A 131 6.61 -9.98 -16.39
N VAL A 132 5.65 -9.31 -17.02
CA VAL A 132 4.63 -8.50 -16.33
C VAL A 132 3.25 -9.03 -16.71
N PHE A 133 2.45 -9.40 -15.72
CA PHE A 133 1.06 -9.77 -15.90
C PHE A 133 0.17 -8.63 -15.40
N GLY A 134 -0.55 -7.95 -16.29
CA GLY A 134 -1.48 -6.88 -15.95
C GLY A 134 -2.93 -7.37 -16.02
N MET A 135 -3.76 -7.00 -15.05
CA MET A 135 -5.18 -7.40 -15.00
C MET A 135 -6.07 -6.20 -14.73
N ASP A 136 -7.21 -6.16 -15.41
CA ASP A 136 -8.29 -5.23 -15.12
C ASP A 136 -9.61 -5.79 -15.65
N ILE A 137 -10.73 -5.45 -15.02
CA ILE A 137 -12.07 -5.85 -15.48
C ILE A 137 -12.60 -4.91 -16.57
N GLN A 138 -12.03 -3.71 -16.69
CA GLN A 138 -12.47 -2.70 -17.64
C GLN A 138 -11.66 -2.79 -18.94
N GLU A 139 -12.34 -2.95 -20.08
CA GLU A 139 -11.68 -2.89 -21.40
C GLU A 139 -10.97 -1.55 -21.64
N GLU A 140 -11.53 -0.46 -21.10
CA GLU A 140 -10.92 0.88 -21.16
C GLU A 140 -9.54 0.91 -20.48
N ALA A 141 -9.40 0.31 -19.30
CA ALA A 141 -8.13 0.24 -18.58
C ALA A 141 -7.07 -0.53 -19.38
N LEU A 142 -7.45 -1.69 -19.94
CA LEU A 142 -6.56 -2.49 -20.76
C LEU A 142 -6.13 -1.74 -22.04
N THR A 143 -7.06 -1.01 -22.66
CA THR A 143 -6.79 -0.19 -23.85
C THR A 143 -5.85 0.98 -23.52
N ASN A 144 -6.08 1.66 -22.40
CA ASN A 144 -5.21 2.75 -21.92
C ASN A 144 -3.81 2.23 -21.60
N THR A 145 -3.72 1.08 -20.94
CA THR A 145 -2.46 0.40 -20.63
C THR A 145 -1.72 0.02 -21.90
N ASP A 146 -2.37 -0.66 -22.85
CA ASP A 146 -1.75 -1.05 -24.12
C ASP A 146 -1.28 0.15 -24.94
N SER A 147 -2.07 1.22 -24.95
CA SER A 147 -1.72 2.47 -25.63
C SER A 147 -0.48 3.12 -25.01
N LEU A 148 -0.42 3.22 -23.68
CA LEU A 148 0.74 3.77 -22.97
C LEU A 148 2.00 2.93 -23.22
N LEU A 149 1.87 1.60 -23.17
CA LEU A 149 2.98 0.68 -23.44
C LEU A 149 3.49 0.83 -24.87
N THR A 150 2.58 0.87 -25.85
CA THR A 150 2.94 1.04 -27.28
C THR A 150 3.67 2.36 -27.55
N GLN A 151 3.30 3.43 -26.86
CA GLN A 151 3.94 4.74 -27.01
C GLN A 151 5.30 4.82 -26.29
N SER A 152 5.50 4.01 -25.25
CA SER A 152 6.64 4.14 -24.34
C SER A 152 7.76 3.14 -24.58
N LEU A 153 7.52 2.10 -25.39
CA LEU A 153 8.35 0.90 -25.44
C LEU A 153 8.61 0.43 -26.88
N THR A 154 9.70 -0.32 -27.03
CA THR A 154 9.96 -1.09 -28.25
C THR A 154 9.02 -2.30 -28.35
N PRO A 155 8.79 -2.84 -29.57
CA PRO A 155 7.97 -4.05 -29.74
C PRO A 155 8.46 -5.24 -28.89
N SER A 156 9.77 -5.45 -28.79
CA SER A 156 10.37 -6.54 -28.00
C SER A 156 10.18 -6.37 -26.49
N GLU A 157 10.18 -5.14 -25.97
CA GLU A 157 9.87 -4.90 -24.56
C GLU A 157 8.39 -5.11 -24.27
N LYS A 158 7.51 -4.76 -25.22
CA LYS A 158 6.06 -4.95 -25.09
C LYS A 158 5.70 -6.45 -24.97
N GLU A 159 6.43 -7.35 -25.64
CA GLU A 159 6.23 -8.80 -25.54
C GLU A 159 6.43 -9.37 -24.12
N LEU A 160 7.12 -8.64 -23.23
CA LEU A 160 7.28 -9.03 -21.83
C LEU A 160 6.01 -8.80 -21.00
N VAL A 161 5.03 -8.07 -21.53
CA VAL A 161 3.77 -7.75 -20.85
C VAL A 161 2.63 -8.57 -21.42
N LYS A 162 1.82 -9.17 -20.54
CA LYS A 162 0.55 -9.80 -20.89
C LYS A 162 -0.57 -9.15 -20.11
N LEU A 163 -1.56 -8.62 -20.83
CA LEU A 163 -2.75 -7.99 -20.25
C LEU A 163 -3.94 -8.95 -20.30
N PHE A 164 -4.70 -9.04 -19.20
CA PHE A 164 -5.82 -9.96 -19.06
C PHE A 164 -7.10 -9.20 -18.69
N PRO A 165 -8.19 -9.34 -19.48
CA PRO A 165 -9.51 -8.83 -19.14
C PRO A 165 -10.18 -9.72 -18.08
N THR A 166 -9.68 -9.65 -16.85
CA THR A 166 -10.14 -10.50 -15.75
C THR A 166 -10.06 -9.76 -14.42
N CYS A 167 -10.86 -10.24 -13.46
CA CYS A 167 -10.76 -9.78 -12.08
C CYS A 167 -9.48 -10.36 -11.46
N HIS A 168 -8.77 -9.55 -10.65
CA HIS A 168 -7.60 -9.99 -9.89
C HIS A 168 -7.89 -11.20 -8.99
N SER A 169 -9.14 -11.42 -8.57
CA SER A 169 -9.51 -12.61 -7.78
C SER A 169 -9.28 -13.92 -8.54
N LYS A 170 -9.10 -13.86 -9.87
CA LYS A 170 -8.81 -15.00 -10.75
C LYS A 170 -7.35 -15.07 -11.20
N MET A 171 -6.43 -14.38 -10.53
CA MET A 171 -5.04 -14.28 -10.99
C MET A 171 -4.35 -15.65 -11.16
N GLU A 172 -4.66 -16.63 -10.32
CA GLU A 172 -4.12 -17.99 -10.42
C GLU A 172 -4.57 -18.75 -11.67
N GLU A 173 -5.64 -18.30 -12.34
CA GLU A 173 -6.10 -18.90 -13.60
C GLU A 173 -5.24 -18.46 -14.80
N VAL A 174 -4.62 -17.27 -14.72
CA VAL A 174 -3.90 -16.64 -15.84
C VAL A 174 -2.38 -16.62 -15.63
N ILE A 175 -1.92 -16.75 -14.39
CA ILE A 175 -0.49 -16.89 -14.06
C ILE A 175 -0.11 -18.37 -14.14
N PRO A 176 0.91 -18.75 -14.94
CA PRO A 176 1.35 -20.13 -15.01
C PRO A 176 1.82 -20.66 -13.64
N LYS A 177 1.43 -21.89 -13.29
CA LYS A 177 1.64 -22.48 -11.95
C LYS A 177 3.12 -22.71 -11.59
N ASP A 178 3.98 -22.79 -12.59
CA ASP A 178 5.42 -23.04 -12.47
C ASP A 178 6.24 -21.73 -12.38
N VAL A 179 5.58 -20.57 -12.45
CA VAL A 179 6.24 -19.27 -12.40
C VAL A 179 6.30 -18.74 -10.97
N LEU A 180 7.51 -18.41 -10.53
CA LEU A 180 7.75 -17.72 -9.27
C LEU A 180 7.51 -16.22 -9.45
N VAL A 181 6.66 -15.65 -8.62
CA VAL A 181 6.31 -14.22 -8.67
C VAL A 181 7.05 -13.46 -7.59
N ARG A 182 7.76 -12.40 -7.97
CA ARG A 182 8.53 -11.54 -7.05
C ARG A 182 7.70 -10.41 -6.44
N LEU A 183 6.76 -9.86 -7.20
CA LEU A 183 5.92 -8.73 -6.80
C LEU A 183 4.50 -8.91 -7.29
N VAL A 184 3.53 -8.69 -6.41
CA VAL A 184 2.11 -8.47 -6.77
C VAL A 184 1.72 -7.11 -6.24
N ALA A 185 1.30 -6.18 -7.12
CA ALA A 185 0.83 -4.87 -6.69
C ALA A 185 -0.65 -4.66 -6.96
N PHE A 186 -1.28 -3.94 -6.03
CA PHE A 186 -2.66 -3.52 -6.04
C PHE A 186 -2.75 -2.00 -5.83
N ASN A 187 -3.57 -1.33 -6.63
CA ASN A 187 -3.88 0.08 -6.50
C ASN A 187 -5.40 0.20 -6.39
N LEU A 188 -5.90 0.07 -5.16
CA LEU A 188 -7.29 -0.28 -4.84
C LEU A 188 -8.19 0.95 -4.77
N GLY A 189 -9.09 1.08 -5.75
CA GLY A 189 -10.03 2.18 -5.92
C GLY A 189 -10.74 2.08 -7.27
N TYR A 190 -11.00 3.22 -7.90
CA TYR A 190 -11.60 3.31 -9.24
C TYR A 190 -10.56 3.77 -10.28
N LEU A 191 -10.82 3.48 -11.55
CA LEU A 191 -10.01 3.95 -12.68
C LEU A 191 -10.01 5.49 -12.75
N PRO A 192 -8.85 6.18 -12.69
CA PRO A 192 -8.81 7.63 -12.82
C PRO A 192 -9.30 8.08 -14.22
N GLY A 193 -10.39 8.85 -14.24
CA GLY A 193 -11.03 9.34 -15.47
C GLY A 193 -12.15 8.45 -16.00
N GLY A 194 -12.32 7.25 -15.46
CA GLY A 194 -13.39 6.31 -15.84
C GLY A 194 -14.65 6.41 -14.97
N ASP A 195 -15.52 5.41 -15.10
CA ASP A 195 -16.72 5.27 -14.27
C ASP A 195 -16.37 4.94 -12.81
N LYS A 196 -16.81 5.78 -11.87
CA LYS A 196 -16.54 5.64 -10.44
C LYS A 196 -17.42 4.59 -9.75
N GLU A 197 -18.47 4.12 -10.41
CA GLU A 197 -19.27 3.00 -9.91
C GLU A 197 -18.49 1.68 -10.01
N ILE A 198 -17.58 1.58 -10.97
CA ILE A 198 -16.65 0.47 -11.14
C ILE A 198 -15.41 0.73 -10.27
N SER A 199 -15.22 -0.13 -9.28
CA SER A 199 -14.11 -0.03 -8.33
C SER A 199 -13.74 -1.42 -7.82
N THR A 200 -12.56 -1.54 -7.23
CA THR A 200 -12.19 -2.70 -6.43
C THR A 200 -13.14 -2.83 -5.22
N VAL A 201 -13.36 -4.07 -4.80
CA VAL A 201 -14.23 -4.38 -3.67
C VAL A 201 -13.55 -5.39 -2.74
N SER A 202 -13.86 -5.27 -1.45
CA SER A 202 -13.29 -6.07 -0.36
C SER A 202 -13.27 -7.58 -0.66
N GLU A 203 -14.39 -8.12 -1.14
CA GLU A 203 -14.55 -9.55 -1.44
C GLU A 203 -13.54 -10.06 -2.49
N THR A 204 -13.46 -9.42 -3.66
CA THR A 204 -12.53 -9.86 -4.73
C THR A 204 -11.08 -9.56 -4.39
N THR A 205 -10.83 -8.47 -3.67
CA THR A 205 -9.50 -8.09 -3.20
C THR A 205 -8.95 -9.12 -2.20
N LEU A 206 -9.77 -9.62 -1.25
CA LEU A 206 -9.32 -10.66 -0.32
C LEU A 206 -8.96 -11.96 -1.04
N LEU A 207 -9.80 -12.42 -1.97
CA LEU A 207 -9.50 -13.61 -2.79
C LEU A 207 -8.18 -13.44 -3.57
N ALA A 208 -7.94 -12.25 -4.10
CA ALA A 208 -6.69 -11.94 -4.80
C ALA A 208 -5.47 -11.85 -3.88
N LEU A 209 -5.62 -11.35 -2.66
CA LEU A 209 -4.55 -11.35 -1.66
C LEU A 209 -4.17 -12.76 -1.22
N GLU A 210 -5.16 -13.63 -1.03
CA GLU A 210 -4.92 -15.05 -0.75
C GLU A 210 -4.19 -15.74 -1.89
N ALA A 211 -4.62 -15.50 -3.14
CA ALA A 211 -3.95 -15.99 -4.34
C ALA A 211 -2.50 -15.46 -4.44
N ALA A 212 -2.30 -14.16 -4.22
CA ALA A 212 -0.99 -13.53 -4.19
C ALA A 212 -0.08 -14.18 -3.12
N GLY A 213 -0.61 -14.47 -1.93
CA GLY A 213 0.13 -15.12 -0.85
C GLY A 213 0.64 -16.52 -1.21
N ARG A 214 -0.11 -17.26 -2.04
CA ARG A 214 0.26 -18.60 -2.54
C ARG A 214 1.32 -18.55 -3.63
N ILE A 215 1.21 -17.63 -4.59
CA ILE A 215 2.10 -17.58 -5.76
C ILE A 215 3.40 -16.82 -5.50
N ILE A 216 3.44 -15.95 -4.49
CA ILE A 216 4.63 -15.15 -4.24
C ILE A 216 5.75 -15.97 -3.62
N GLU A 217 6.96 -15.80 -4.14
CA GLU A 217 8.14 -16.53 -3.67
C GLU A 217 8.72 -15.94 -2.37
N PRO A 218 9.50 -16.72 -1.59
CA PRO A 218 10.34 -16.17 -0.53
C PRO A 218 11.23 -15.00 -1.00
N GLY A 219 11.25 -13.93 -0.22
CA GLY A 219 11.86 -12.66 -0.58
C GLY A 219 11.05 -11.81 -1.57
N GLY A 220 9.78 -12.15 -1.81
CA GLY A 220 8.84 -11.38 -2.63
C GLY A 220 7.98 -10.42 -1.81
N LEU A 221 7.27 -9.53 -2.51
CA LEU A 221 6.45 -8.47 -1.92
C LEU A 221 5.03 -8.42 -2.49
N ILE A 222 4.02 -8.44 -1.63
CA ILE A 222 2.68 -7.97 -1.97
C ILE A 222 2.57 -6.50 -1.55
N SER A 223 2.19 -5.63 -2.48
CA SER A 223 2.09 -4.18 -2.26
C SER A 223 0.68 -3.70 -2.57
N ALA A 224 -0.01 -3.10 -1.61
CA ALA A 224 -1.34 -2.53 -1.81
C ALA A 224 -1.34 -1.05 -1.47
N VAL A 225 -1.80 -0.20 -2.40
CA VAL A 225 -2.12 1.20 -2.13
C VAL A 225 -3.63 1.32 -2.09
N VAL A 226 -4.20 1.67 -0.92
CA VAL A 226 -5.66 1.68 -0.72
C VAL A 226 -6.19 3.11 -0.66
N TYR A 227 -7.13 3.47 -1.54
CA TYR A 227 -7.78 4.79 -1.54
C TYR A 227 -8.98 4.83 -0.58
N VAL A 228 -8.73 5.16 0.69
CA VAL A 228 -9.74 5.13 1.78
C VAL A 228 -10.79 6.26 1.77
N GLY A 229 -10.78 7.12 0.75
CA GLY A 229 -11.54 8.37 0.69
C GLY A 229 -13.06 8.21 0.47
N HIS A 230 -13.55 6.98 0.28
CA HIS A 230 -14.96 6.67 0.04
C HIS A 230 -15.38 5.44 0.88
N PRO A 231 -16.69 5.23 1.16
CA PRO A 231 -17.16 4.14 2.01
C PRO A 231 -16.64 2.75 1.60
N LYS A 232 -16.74 2.40 0.30
CA LYS A 232 -16.19 1.13 -0.23
C LYS A 232 -14.68 1.00 0.02
N GLY A 233 -13.92 2.09 -0.13
CA GLY A 233 -12.47 2.10 0.09
C GLY A 233 -12.07 2.00 1.57
N ARG A 234 -12.94 2.44 2.50
CA ARG A 234 -12.74 2.22 3.94
C ARG A 234 -12.92 0.73 4.29
N GLU A 235 -13.98 0.12 3.80
CA GLU A 235 -14.26 -1.31 4.00
C GLU A 235 -13.12 -2.16 3.42
N GLU A 236 -12.70 -1.86 2.19
CA GLU A 236 -11.60 -2.56 1.54
C GLU A 236 -10.28 -2.39 2.30
N PHE A 237 -9.98 -1.20 2.82
CA PHE A 237 -8.82 -0.98 3.69
C PHE A 237 -8.86 -1.82 4.97
N GLU A 238 -10.01 -1.90 5.63
CA GLU A 238 -10.17 -2.71 6.84
C GLU A 238 -9.97 -4.20 6.53
N ALA A 239 -10.49 -4.69 5.40
CA ALA A 239 -10.28 -6.05 4.93
C ALA A 239 -8.80 -6.35 4.64
N VAL A 240 -8.11 -5.50 3.87
CA VAL A 240 -6.68 -5.65 3.57
C VAL A 240 -5.83 -5.62 4.84
N GLN A 241 -6.15 -4.69 5.77
CA GLN A 241 -5.43 -4.59 7.03
C GLN A 241 -5.65 -5.83 7.90
N ALA A 242 -6.87 -6.34 7.99
CA ALA A 242 -7.19 -7.55 8.75
C ALA A 242 -6.45 -8.77 8.18
N PHE A 243 -6.47 -8.95 6.85
CA PHE A 243 -5.70 -9.99 6.16
C PHE A 243 -4.21 -9.91 6.49
N ALA A 244 -3.58 -8.74 6.27
CA ALA A 244 -2.14 -8.56 6.49
C ALA A 244 -1.74 -8.77 7.96
N SER A 245 -2.61 -8.40 8.91
CA SER A 245 -2.37 -8.58 10.35
C SER A 245 -2.54 -10.03 10.81
N GLY A 246 -3.26 -10.85 10.04
CA GLY A 246 -3.46 -12.27 10.34
C GLY A 246 -2.38 -13.20 9.79
N LEU A 247 -1.44 -12.69 8.98
CA LEU A 247 -0.34 -13.47 8.43
C LEU A 247 0.65 -13.88 9.52
N SER A 248 1.24 -15.08 9.38
CA SER A 248 2.27 -15.60 10.29
C SER A 248 3.47 -14.66 10.36
N THR A 249 3.85 -14.25 11.58
CA THR A 249 5.04 -13.41 11.80
C THR A 249 6.36 -14.14 11.59
N GLU A 250 6.34 -15.46 11.44
CA GLU A 250 7.51 -16.26 11.08
C GLU A 250 7.84 -16.08 9.60
N ASP A 251 6.82 -16.13 8.74
CA ASP A 251 6.96 -16.10 7.27
C ASP A 251 6.79 -14.70 6.68
N TRP A 252 6.15 -13.76 7.37
CA TRP A 252 5.77 -12.46 6.82
C TRP A 252 6.22 -11.27 7.67
N VAL A 253 6.51 -10.17 6.99
CA VAL A 253 6.68 -8.83 7.57
C VAL A 253 5.69 -7.88 6.91
N CYS A 254 4.73 -7.40 7.69
CA CYS A 254 3.65 -6.56 7.21
C CYS A 254 3.76 -5.15 7.81
N CYS A 255 3.68 -4.11 6.99
CA CYS A 255 3.68 -2.72 7.47
C CYS A 255 2.72 -1.85 6.64
N LYS A 256 2.25 -0.75 7.25
CA LYS A 256 1.47 0.29 6.56
C LYS A 256 2.02 1.66 6.90
N LEU A 257 1.90 2.60 5.96
CA LEU A 257 2.21 4.00 6.21
C LEU A 257 0.90 4.79 6.20
N GLN A 258 0.50 5.30 7.36
CA GLN A 258 -0.78 6.01 7.49
C GLN A 258 -0.55 7.40 8.08
N MET A 259 -1.02 8.42 7.36
CA MET A 259 -0.99 9.79 7.85
C MET A 259 -2.06 9.99 8.94
N LEU A 260 -1.64 10.41 10.13
CA LEU A 260 -2.54 10.56 11.28
C LEU A 260 -3.54 11.72 11.13
N ASN A 261 -3.09 12.85 10.58
CA ASN A 261 -3.93 14.05 10.38
C ASN A 261 -4.54 14.14 8.97
N ARG A 262 -4.35 13.11 8.13
CA ARG A 262 -4.97 12.98 6.80
C ARG A 262 -5.58 11.59 6.66
N PRO A 263 -6.65 11.28 7.42
CA PRO A 263 -7.21 9.92 7.51
C PRO A 263 -7.88 9.42 6.22
N LEU A 264 -8.05 10.30 5.22
CA LEU A 264 -8.57 9.99 3.89
C LEU A 264 -7.46 9.81 2.82
N ALA A 265 -6.19 10.04 3.19
CA ALA A 265 -5.08 9.88 2.26
C ALA A 265 -4.88 8.39 1.91
N PRO A 266 -4.39 8.07 0.70
CA PRO A 266 -4.10 6.70 0.32
C PRO A 266 -3.09 6.05 1.26
N VAL A 267 -3.35 4.80 1.65
CA VAL A 267 -2.54 4.05 2.61
C VAL A 267 -1.77 2.96 1.88
N PRO A 268 -0.45 3.08 1.71
CA PRO A 268 0.38 1.97 1.25
C PRO A 268 0.53 0.94 2.38
N ILE A 269 0.34 -0.33 2.01
CA ILE A 269 0.47 -1.53 2.84
C ILE A 269 1.39 -2.48 2.10
N PHE A 270 2.41 -2.99 2.80
CA PHE A 270 3.41 -3.89 2.27
C PHE A 270 3.39 -5.19 3.08
N MET A 271 3.40 -6.33 2.39
CA MET A 271 3.48 -7.67 2.98
C MET A 271 4.65 -8.39 2.31
N PHE A 272 5.80 -8.39 2.98
CA PHE A 272 7.03 -9.03 2.51
C PHE A 272 7.08 -10.48 3.02
N LYS A 273 7.29 -11.43 2.10
CA LYS A 273 7.45 -12.85 2.43
C LYS A 273 8.94 -13.13 2.67
N ARG A 274 9.28 -13.69 3.82
CA ARG A 274 10.65 -14.06 4.18
C ARG A 274 11.14 -15.28 3.41
#